data_AF-A0A1A9GKK7-F1
#
_entry.id   AF-A0A1A9GKK7-F1
#
_cell.length_a   1.000
_cell.length_b   1.000
_cell.length_c   1.000
_cell.angle_alpha   90.00
_cell.angle_beta   90.00
_cell.angle_gamma   90.00
#
_symmetry.space_group_name_H-M   'P 1'
#
loop_
_entity.id
_entity.type
_entity.pdbx_description
1 polymer ?
#
loop_
_entity_poly.entity_id
_entity_poly.type
_entity_poly.pdbx_seq_one_letter_code
_entity_poly.pdbx_strand_id
1 'polypeptide(L)'
;MAIEPVKDTDPTIGRLVTDASRDISSLISKEIALAKSELKVSVKAGGIGAGLFAAAGFLGVLAIIMLSVAIAYFIHWAGLGLHWSFLIVFGLYVALAGLLVLIGIKKVKQVRAPEKAIAQGKQIPSALKGQHTA
;
A
#
# COMPACT_ATOMS: atom_id res chain seq x y z
N MET A 1 10.79 -59.45 51.92
CA MET A 1 11.51 -58.62 50.94
C MET A 1 10.46 -58.02 50.01
N ALA A 2 10.00 -56.81 50.31
CA ALA A 2 9.00 -56.12 49.49
C ALA A 2 9.74 -55.37 48.37
N ILE A 3 9.40 -55.71 47.13
CA ILE A 3 9.83 -55.00 45.93
C ILE A 3 9.01 -53.71 45.82
N GLU A 4 9.62 -52.56 46.10
CA GLU A 4 9.02 -51.28 45.76
C GLU A 4 9.11 -51.03 44.24
N PRO A 5 8.03 -50.56 43.58
CA PRO A 5 8.07 -50.23 42.17
C PRO A 5 8.91 -48.97 41.95
N VAL A 6 9.99 -49.11 41.19
CA VAL A 6 10.84 -48.00 40.73
C VAL A 6 9.99 -47.04 39.91
N LYS A 7 9.80 -45.82 40.43
CA LYS A 7 9.14 -44.73 39.73
C LYS A 7 10.16 -44.12 38.77
N ASP A 8 10.08 -44.49 37.49
CA ASP A 8 10.85 -43.86 36.41
C ASP A 8 10.52 -42.37 36.36
N THR A 9 11.37 -41.57 37.00
CA THR A 9 11.18 -40.12 37.15
C THR A 9 12.14 -39.32 36.26
N ASP A 10 13.02 -39.98 35.51
CA ASP A 10 13.90 -39.32 34.54
C ASP A 10 13.15 -39.03 33.23
N PRO A 11 13.23 -37.79 32.72
CA PRO A 11 12.65 -37.47 31.42
C PRO A 11 13.37 -38.28 30.35
N THR A 12 12.64 -39.22 29.74
CA THR A 12 13.11 -39.95 28.56
C THR A 12 13.45 -38.97 27.43
N ILE A 13 14.48 -39.26 26.64
CA ILE A 13 14.89 -38.44 25.47
C ILE A 13 13.70 -38.13 24.55
N GLY A 14 12.75 -39.07 24.42
CA GLY A 14 11.50 -38.86 23.67
C GLY A 14 10.58 -37.79 24.25
N ARG A 15 10.53 -37.64 25.59
CA ARG A 15 9.81 -36.54 26.25
C ARG A 15 10.46 -35.20 25.99
N LEU A 16 11.79 -35.11 26.10
CA LEU A 16 12.54 -33.88 25.87
C LEU A 16 12.40 -33.35 24.43
N VAL A 17 12.45 -34.25 23.44
CA VAL A 17 12.24 -33.89 22.02
C VAL A 17 10.79 -33.45 21.77
N THR A 18 9.82 -34.10 22.41
CA THR A 18 8.41 -33.73 22.30
C THR A 18 8.16 -32.35 22.92
N ASP A 19 8.72 -32.07 24.09
CA ASP A 19 8.58 -30.79 24.79
C ASP A 19 9.25 -29.66 24.00
N ALA A 20 10.47 -29.87 23.48
CA ALA A 20 11.16 -28.90 22.63
C ALA A 20 10.39 -28.61 21.33
N SER A 21 9.80 -29.62 20.68
CA SER A 21 8.97 -29.45 19.48
C SER A 21 7.70 -28.65 19.78
N ARG A 22 7.14 -28.83 20.98
CA ARG A 22 5.96 -28.11 21.46
C ARG A 22 6.26 -26.66 21.76
N ASP A 23 7.42 -26.36 22.33
CA ASP A 23 7.89 -25.00 22.59
C ASP A 23 8.17 -24.25 21.29
N ILE A 24 8.81 -24.88 20.30
CA ILE A 24 9.01 -24.29 18.97
C ILE A 24 7.67 -24.00 18.30
N SER A 25 6.72 -24.93 18.34
CA SER A 25 5.37 -24.71 17.80
C SER A 25 4.64 -23.56 18.51
N SER A 26 4.86 -23.41 19.82
CA SER A 26 4.32 -22.30 20.62
C SER A 26 4.94 -20.96 20.22
N LEU A 27 6.25 -20.90 20.01
CA LEU A 27 6.93 -19.70 19.53
C LEU A 27 6.44 -19.27 18.15
N ILE A 28 6.35 -20.20 17.20
CA ILE A 28 5.85 -19.92 15.84
C ILE A 28 4.42 -19.38 15.90
N SER A 29 3.55 -20.00 16.70
CA SER A 29 2.17 -19.55 16.87
C SER A 29 2.08 -18.15 17.47
N LYS A 30 2.97 -17.81 18.42
CA LYS A 30 3.06 -16.48 19.01
C LYS A 30 3.54 -15.43 18.00
N GLU A 31 4.54 -15.76 17.19
CA GLU A 31 5.05 -14.86 16.16
C GLU A 31 3.99 -14.56 15.09
N ILE A 32 3.23 -15.58 14.67
CA ILE A 32 2.09 -15.42 13.77
C ILE A 32 0.99 -14.57 14.42
N ALA A 33 0.69 -14.80 15.71
CA ALA A 33 -0.30 -14.02 16.42
C ALA A 33 0.10 -12.54 16.55
N LEU A 34 1.39 -12.27 16.76
CA LEU A 34 1.95 -10.93 16.81
C LEU A 34 1.92 -10.26 15.43
N ALA A 35 2.43 -10.93 14.39
CA ALA A 35 2.37 -10.43 13.03
C ALA A 35 0.92 -10.14 12.60
N LYS A 36 -0.04 -10.99 12.99
CA LYS A 36 -1.47 -10.77 12.73
C LYS A 36 -2.03 -9.57 13.51
N SER A 37 -1.58 -9.31 14.73
CA SER A 37 -2.02 -8.15 15.50
C SER A 37 -1.48 -6.86 14.90
N GLU A 38 -0.21 -6.83 14.50
CA GLU A 38 0.42 -5.71 13.81
C GLU A 38 -0.24 -5.44 12.46
N LEU A 39 -0.45 -6.48 11.63
CA LEU A 39 -1.17 -6.36 10.37
C LEU A 39 -2.58 -5.79 10.56
N LYS A 40 -3.32 -6.24 11.58
CA LYS A 40 -4.67 -5.72 11.85
C LYS A 40 -4.67 -4.22 12.15
N VAL A 41 -3.68 -3.74 12.90
CA VAL A 41 -3.53 -2.30 13.19
C VAL A 41 -3.22 -1.55 11.91
N SER A 42 -2.26 -2.03 11.10
CA SER A 42 -1.89 -1.42 9.83
C SER A 42 -3.04 -1.40 8.82
N VAL A 43 -3.80 -2.50 8.70
CA VAL A 43 -4.96 -2.59 7.81
C VAL A 43 -6.08 -1.67 8.28
N LYS A 44 -6.34 -1.59 9.59
CA LYS A 44 -7.36 -0.69 10.13
C LYS A 44 -6.98 0.77 9.88
N ALA A 45 -5.75 1.16 10.19
CA ALA A 45 -5.26 2.52 9.97
C ALA A 45 -5.26 2.86 8.48
N GLY A 46 -4.77 1.95 7.63
CA GLY A 46 -4.79 2.10 6.17
C GLY A 46 -6.21 2.20 5.60
N GLY A 47 -7.14 1.39 6.10
CA GLY A 47 -8.54 1.41 5.70
C GLY A 47 -9.26 2.69 6.09
N ILE A 48 -9.05 3.18 7.33
CA ILE A 48 -9.57 4.47 7.78
C ILE A 48 -8.96 5.60 6.95
N GLY A 49 -7.64 5.58 6.74
CA GLY A 49 -6.95 6.57 5.91
C GLY A 49 -7.49 6.61 4.49
N ALA A 50 -7.63 5.45 3.84
CA ALA A 50 -8.22 5.34 2.52
C ALA A 50 -9.66 5.86 2.47
N GLY A 51 -10.49 5.53 3.48
CA GLY A 51 -11.85 6.04 3.60
C GLY A 51 -11.90 7.56 3.76
N LEU A 52 -11.04 8.13 4.59
CA LEU A 52 -10.93 9.58 4.78
C LEU A 52 -10.47 10.29 3.50
N PHE A 53 -9.47 9.76 2.79
CA PHE A 53 -9.01 10.31 1.52
C PHE A 53 -10.07 10.20 0.43
N ALA A 54 -10.83 9.10 0.38
CA ALA A 54 -11.94 8.96 -0.54
C ALA A 54 -13.04 10.00 -0.26
N ALA A 55 -13.43 10.16 1.01
CA ALA A 55 -14.40 11.17 1.43
C ALA A 55 -13.91 12.60 1.13
N ALA A 56 -12.65 12.91 1.45
CA ALA A 56 -12.04 14.21 1.15
C ALA A 56 -11.98 14.48 -0.36
N GLY A 57 -11.62 13.48 -1.17
CA GLY A 57 -11.63 13.57 -2.62
C GLY A 57 -13.03 13.84 -3.17
N PHE A 58 -14.04 13.10 -2.70
CA PHE A 58 -15.44 13.31 -3.08
C PHE A 58 -15.94 14.72 -2.71
N LEU A 59 -15.71 15.16 -1.47
CA LEU A 59 -16.05 16.51 -1.04
C LEU A 59 -15.29 17.59 -1.83
N GLY A 60 -14.03 17.33 -2.17
CA GLY A 60 -13.23 18.20 -3.04
C GLY A 60 -13.85 18.37 -4.43
N VAL A 61 -14.35 17.28 -5.03
CA VAL A 61 -15.09 17.34 -6.31
C VAL A 61 -16.35 18.19 -6.17
N LEU A 62 -17.16 17.97 -5.13
CA LEU A 62 -18.36 18.77 -4.89
C LEU A 62 -18.04 20.25 -4.68
N ALA A 63 -17.00 20.55 -3.90
CA ALA A 63 -16.53 21.91 -3.65
C ALA A 63 -16.07 22.61 -4.94
N ILE A 64 -15.36 21.90 -5.84
CA ILE A 64 -14.95 22.44 -7.14
C ILE A 64 -16.18 22.77 -8.00
N ILE A 65 -17.21 21.91 -8.03
CA ILE A 65 -18.44 22.19 -8.78
C ILE A 65 -19.12 23.45 -8.23
N MET A 66 -19.29 23.55 -6.91
CA MET A 66 -19.89 24.74 -6.29
C MET A 66 -19.05 26.00 -6.54
N LEU A 67 -17.72 25.90 -6.45
CA LEU A 67 -16.80 26.99 -6.76
C LEU A 67 -16.90 27.41 -8.24
N SER A 68 -17.05 26.46 -9.16
CA SER A 68 -17.23 26.74 -10.60
C SER A 68 -18.45 27.63 -10.82
N VAL A 69 -19.58 27.24 -10.21
CA VAL A 69 -20.83 28.00 -10.29
C VAL A 69 -20.66 29.37 -9.64
N ALA A 70 -20.07 29.45 -8.45
CA ALA A 70 -19.83 30.71 -7.76
C ALA A 70 -18.98 31.68 -8.60
N ILE A 71 -17.89 31.21 -9.21
CA ILE A 71 -17.05 32.04 -10.09
C ILE A 71 -17.84 32.49 -11.33
N ALA A 72 -18.63 31.61 -11.95
CA ALA A 72 -19.44 31.98 -13.11
C ALA A 72 -20.47 33.06 -12.75
N TYR A 73 -21.15 32.95 -11.60
CA TYR A 73 -22.06 33.99 -11.13
C TYR A 73 -21.34 35.29 -10.75
N PHE A 74 -20.13 35.21 -10.19
CA PHE A 74 -19.31 36.37 -9.89
C PHE A 74 -18.91 37.13 -11.16
N ILE A 75 -18.49 36.42 -12.21
CA ILE A 75 -18.18 37.02 -13.52
C ILE A 75 -19.46 37.60 -14.16
N HIS A 76 -20.58 36.89 -14.06
CA HIS A 76 -21.87 37.37 -14.55
C HIS A 76 -22.28 38.70 -13.90
N TRP A 77 -21.99 38.87 -12.60
CA TRP A 77 -22.29 40.11 -11.88
C TRP A 77 -21.55 41.33 -12.44
N ALA A 78 -20.43 41.14 -13.14
CA ALA A 78 -19.74 42.20 -13.87
C ALA A 78 -20.44 42.62 -15.18
N GLY A 79 -21.63 42.08 -15.48
CA GLY A 79 -22.44 42.42 -16.65
C GLY A 79 -22.25 41.50 -17.86
N LEU A 80 -21.40 40.47 -17.76
CA LEU A 80 -21.26 39.45 -18.81
C LEU A 80 -22.46 38.51 -18.84
N GLY A 81 -22.83 38.01 -20.02
CA GLY A 81 -23.84 36.95 -20.14
C GLY A 81 -23.44 35.70 -19.35
N LEU A 82 -24.43 35.03 -18.73
CA LEU A 82 -24.17 33.84 -17.89
C LEU A 82 -23.47 32.72 -18.67
N HIS A 83 -23.84 32.51 -19.93
CA HIS A 83 -23.21 31.52 -20.83
C HIS A 83 -21.72 31.82 -21.08
N TRP A 84 -21.35 33.09 -21.30
CA TRP A 84 -19.95 33.50 -21.46
C TRP A 84 -19.16 33.33 -20.16
N SER A 85 -19.79 33.57 -19.02
CA SER A 85 -19.17 33.39 -17.71
C SER A 85 -18.78 31.93 -17.46
N PHE A 86 -19.69 30.99 -17.73
CA PHE A 86 -19.37 29.55 -17.66
C PHE A 86 -18.30 29.12 -18.68
N LEU A 87 -18.30 29.71 -19.88
CA LEU A 87 -17.30 29.40 -20.90
C LEU A 87 -15.89 29.86 -20.49
N ILE A 88 -15.77 30.99 -19.80
CA ILE A 88 -14.51 31.47 -19.23
C ILE A 88 -14.00 30.51 -18.15
N VAL A 89 -14.88 30.09 -17.22
CA VAL A 89 -14.51 29.12 -16.17
C VAL A 89 -14.08 27.78 -16.78
N PHE A 90 -14.80 27.31 -17.80
CA PHE A 90 -14.41 26.12 -18.55
C PHE A 90 -13.03 26.28 -19.21
N GLY A 91 -12.78 27.41 -19.88
CA GLY A 91 -11.49 27.71 -20.49
C GLY A 91 -10.34 27.71 -19.46
N LEU A 92 -10.59 28.24 -18.26
CA LEU A 92 -9.64 28.19 -17.14
C LEU A 92 -9.31 26.75 -16.73
N TYR A 93 -10.31 25.85 -16.64
CA TYR A 93 -10.06 24.44 -16.35
C TYR A 93 -9.31 23.70 -17.46
N VAL A 94 -9.61 23.98 -18.73
CA VAL A 94 -8.86 23.43 -19.86
C VAL A 94 -7.40 23.87 -19.81
N ALA A 95 -7.13 25.15 -19.52
CA ALA A 95 -5.78 25.67 -19.39
C ALA A 95 -5.02 25.02 -18.22
N LEU A 96 -5.66 24.89 -17.04
CA LEU A 96 -5.09 24.20 -15.88
C LEU A 96 -4.83 22.72 -16.17
N ALA A 97 -5.76 22.02 -16.82
CA ALA A 97 -5.58 20.62 -17.22
C ALA A 97 -4.41 20.46 -18.19
N GLY A 98 -4.31 21.32 -19.20
CA GLY A 98 -3.17 21.36 -20.12
C GLY A 98 -1.85 21.54 -19.39
N LEU A 99 -1.77 22.50 -18.45
CA LEU A 99 -0.57 22.71 -17.64
C LEU A 99 -0.18 21.48 -16.81
N LEU A 100 -1.15 20.84 -16.14
CA LEU A 100 -0.93 19.64 -15.35
C LEU A 100 -0.44 18.46 -16.22
N VAL A 101 -1.00 18.28 -17.42
CA VAL A 101 -0.54 17.26 -18.38
C VAL A 101 0.90 17.52 -18.80
N LEU A 102 1.26 18.77 -19.12
CA LEU A 102 2.62 19.13 -19.51
C LEU A 102 3.63 18.85 -18.38
N ILE A 103 3.29 19.23 -17.15
CA ILE A 103 4.11 18.95 -15.97
C ILE A 103 4.22 17.44 -15.72
N GLY A 104 3.10 16.71 -15.83
CA GLY A 104 3.05 15.26 -15.67
C GLY A 104 3.95 14.54 -16.67
N ILE A 105 3.85 14.89 -17.96
CA ILE A 105 4.73 14.34 -19.01
C ILE A 105 6.19 14.63 -18.70
N LYS A 106 6.53 15.85 -18.26
CA LYS A 106 7.91 16.21 -17.89
C LYS A 106 8.42 15.37 -16.71
N LYS A 107 7.57 15.15 -15.70
CA LYS A 107 7.91 14.34 -14.52
C LYS A 107 8.09 12.87 -14.87
N VAL A 108 7.19 12.28 -15.65
CA VAL A 108 7.30 10.88 -16.11
C VAL A 108 8.57 10.69 -16.95
N LYS A 109 8.88 11.62 -17.86
CA LYS A 109 10.12 11.57 -18.66
C LYS A 109 11.40 11.72 -17.84
N GLN A 110 11.34 12.34 -16.67
CA GLN A 110 12.48 12.46 -15.75
C GLN A 110 12.75 11.19 -14.96
N VAL A 111 11.76 10.30 -14.80
CA VAL A 111 11.95 9.01 -14.14
C VAL A 111 12.71 8.09 -15.09
N ARG A 112 14.03 7.97 -14.89
CA ARG A 112 14.82 6.92 -15.54
C ARG A 112 14.37 5.56 -15.04
N ALA A 113 14.25 4.59 -15.94
CA ALA A 113 13.97 3.22 -15.57
C ALA A 113 15.04 2.72 -14.58
N PRO A 114 14.70 1.85 -13.61
CA PRO A 114 15.66 1.38 -12.60
C PRO A 114 16.67 0.42 -13.24
N GLU A 115 17.71 0.98 -13.86
CA GLU A 115 18.71 0.26 -14.65
C GLU A 115 19.37 -0.87 -13.87
N LYS A 116 19.65 -0.67 -12.57
CA LYS A 116 20.23 -1.70 -11.70
C LYS A 116 19.30 -2.88 -11.45
N ALA A 117 18.01 -2.62 -11.22
CA ALA A 117 17.01 -3.67 -11.02
C ALA A 117 16.77 -4.46 -12.32
N ILE A 118 16.77 -3.76 -13.46
CA ILE A 118 16.65 -4.37 -14.78
C ILE A 118 17.91 -5.22 -15.09
N ALA A 119 19.11 -4.73 -14.77
CA ALA A 119 20.36 -5.45 -14.96
C ALA A 119 20.43 -6.71 -14.08
N GLN A 120 20.04 -6.62 -12.81
CA GLN A 120 19.96 -7.78 -11.92
C GLN A 120 18.93 -8.81 -12.41
N GLY A 121 17.73 -8.38 -12.81
CA GLY A 121 16.70 -9.27 -13.35
C GLY A 121 17.16 -10.03 -14.61
N LYS A 122 17.99 -9.40 -15.46
CA LYS A 122 18.59 -10.05 -16.63
C LYS A 122 19.67 -11.09 -16.31
N GLN A 123 20.27 -11.05 -15.11
CA GLN A 123 21.27 -12.03 -14.66
C GLN A 123 20.65 -13.26 -13.98
N ILE A 124 19.39 -13.18 -13.54
CA ILE A 124 18.64 -14.32 -12.96
C ILE A 124 18.55 -15.51 -13.92
N PRO A 125 18.17 -15.35 -15.21
CA PRO A 125 18.09 -16.50 -16.12
C PRO A 125 19.46 -17.11 -16.43
N SER A 126 20.56 -16.35 -16.42
CA SER A 126 21.91 -16.89 -16.64
C SER A 126 22.45 -17.63 -15.41
N ALA A 127 22.08 -17.23 -14.20
CA ALA A 127 22.42 -17.96 -12.97
C ALA A 127 21.67 -19.31 -12.86
N LEU A 128 20.44 -19.39 -13.39
CA LEU A 128 19.64 -20.62 -13.43
C LEU A 128 20.00 -21.58 -14.58
N LYS A 129 20.71 -21.13 -15.63
CA LYS A 129 21.03 -21.93 -16.83
C LYS A 129 22.39 -22.63 -16.80
N GLY A 130 23.16 -22.54 -15.72
CA GLY A 130 24.55 -23.02 -15.71
C GLY A 130 25.07 -23.46 -14.35
N GLN A 131 24.50 -24.51 -13.77
CA GLN A 131 25.20 -25.43 -12.86
C GLN A 131 24.74 -26.86 -13.12
N HIS A 132 25.13 -27.40 -14.28
CA HIS A 132 25.28 -28.83 -14.50
C HIS A 132 26.65 -29.02 -15.14
N THR A 133 27.70 -28.90 -14.32
CA THR A 133 29.01 -29.47 -14.64
C THR A 133 29.13 -30.73 -13.80
N ALA A 134 29.27 -31.84 -14.52
CA ALA A 134 29.46 -33.20 -14.05
C ALA A 134 30.71 -33.38 -13.18
#